data_AF-A0A2R6NVF3-F1
#
_entry.id   AF-A0A2R6NVF3-F1
#
_cell.length_a   1.000
_cell.length_b   1.000
_cell.length_c   1.000
_cell.angle_alpha   90.00
_cell.angle_beta   90.00
_cell.angle_gamma   90.00
#
_symmetry.space_group_name_H-M   'P 1'
#
loop_
_entity.id
_entity.type
_entity.pdbx_description
1 polymer ?
#
loop_
_entity_poly.entity_id
_entity_poly.type
_entity_poly.pdbx_seq_one_letter_code
_entity_poly.pdbx_strand_id
1 'polypeptide(L)'
;MFHFQVLIKHRAPDSALQLVESILRPLQSRYVYLSYEDHDIVTANTQAVTHAAFLSMGTAWSCESTYPWEHGYYVKGIETVKVNIMLRIYSNKWHVYAGLAILNPSARIQIDQYARSTSEIFKLMLSADDVGLRQRIYGARDAVFGAADRAPILLSEDILDRFSLGRRPSVDNILTPIEGRAPANSHLSLLAMVDCWARLGIQPFVHLDLAATPIFRLWIGVAEYLFRSQERLDAAIFAALYDSSHRSNDMEFVIAARGWSQCISFGNFDLYKERFSQSASFFQSRFEDATKIGSAMIQAIMDSSKERKDDDELGDTK
;
A
#
# COMPACT_ATOMS: atom_id res chain seq x y z
N MET A 1 1.95 -15.31 15.49
CA MET A 1 2.61 -16.53 15.00
C MET A 1 3.33 -16.19 13.69
N PHE A 2 4.67 -16.20 13.67
CA PHE A 2 5.45 -15.92 12.46
C PHE A 2 5.19 -17.01 11.43
N HIS A 3 4.52 -16.69 10.32
CA HIS A 3 4.09 -17.67 9.32
C HIS A 3 5.27 -18.25 8.51
N PHE A 4 6.38 -17.53 8.42
CA PHE A 4 7.58 -17.97 7.72
C PHE A 4 8.84 -17.30 8.28
N GLN A 5 10.00 -17.93 8.07
CA GLN A 5 11.33 -17.38 8.32
C GLN A 5 12.18 -17.56 7.07
N VAL A 6 12.81 -16.48 6.61
CA VAL A 6 13.72 -16.54 5.47
C VAL A 6 15.12 -16.87 5.95
N LEU A 7 15.73 -17.92 5.39
CA LEU A 7 17.10 -18.32 5.67
C LEU A 7 17.95 -18.07 4.42
N ILE A 8 19.03 -17.31 4.60
CA ILE A 8 19.97 -16.95 3.53
C ILE A 8 21.33 -17.54 3.86
N LYS A 9 21.72 -18.58 3.13
CA LYS A 9 23.06 -19.18 3.24
C LYS A 9 24.01 -18.44 2.29
N HIS A 10 24.70 -17.41 2.79
CA HIS A 10 25.70 -16.68 2.02
C HIS A 10 27.12 -16.98 2.50
N ARG A 11 27.96 -17.53 1.62
CA ARG A 11 29.39 -17.86 1.90
C ARG A 11 29.59 -18.70 3.18
N ALA A 12 28.65 -19.59 3.48
CA ALA A 12 28.67 -20.43 4.67
C ALA A 12 28.59 -21.93 4.32
N PRO A 13 29.13 -22.84 5.15
CA PRO A 13 28.95 -24.28 4.99
C PRO A 13 27.54 -24.73 5.39
N ASP A 14 27.11 -25.91 4.94
CA ASP A 14 25.79 -26.48 5.27
C ASP A 14 25.59 -26.71 6.77
N SER A 15 26.67 -27.03 7.51
CA SER A 15 26.62 -27.21 8.97
C SER A 15 26.18 -25.94 9.71
N ALA A 16 26.53 -24.76 9.20
CA ALA A 16 26.10 -23.50 9.77
C ALA A 16 24.59 -23.27 9.56
N LEU A 17 24.07 -23.61 8.37
CA LEU A 17 22.64 -23.53 8.08
C LEU A 17 21.84 -24.48 8.97
N GLN A 18 22.28 -25.74 9.09
CA GLN A 18 21.64 -26.75 9.94
C GLN A 18 21.63 -26.35 11.43
N LEU A 19 22.70 -25.69 11.90
CA LEU A 19 22.73 -25.14 13.26
C LEU A 19 21.67 -24.06 13.44
N VAL A 20 21.56 -23.11 12.51
CA VAL A 20 20.55 -22.05 12.53
C VAL A 20 19.13 -22.64 12.50
N GLU A 21 18.87 -23.61 11.62
CA GLU A 21 17.59 -24.32 11.56
C GLU A 21 17.23 -25.01 12.88
N SER A 22 18.23 -25.58 13.56
CA SER A 22 18.03 -26.26 14.84
C SER A 22 17.74 -25.27 15.97
N ILE A 23 18.42 -24.12 15.97
CA ILE A 23 18.16 -23.03 16.92
C ILE A 23 16.76 -22.45 16.74
N LEU A 24 16.31 -22.27 15.49
CA LEU A 24 15.03 -21.63 15.17
C LEU A 24 13.85 -22.60 15.18
N ARG A 25 14.10 -23.92 15.19
CA ARG A 25 13.08 -24.98 15.15
C ARG A 25 11.95 -24.81 16.18
N PRO A 26 12.20 -24.41 17.44
CA PRO A 26 11.14 -24.24 18.43
C PRO A 26 10.11 -23.17 18.08
N LEU A 27 10.42 -22.25 17.16
CA LEU A 27 9.51 -21.20 16.70
C LEU A 27 8.43 -21.72 15.75
N GLN A 28 8.56 -22.96 15.25
CA GLN A 28 7.60 -23.63 14.35
C GLN A 28 7.24 -22.80 13.11
N SER A 29 8.15 -21.97 12.62
CA SER A 29 7.96 -21.20 11.39
C SER A 29 8.31 -22.03 10.16
N ARG A 30 7.61 -21.80 9.04
CA ARG A 30 7.98 -22.36 7.75
C ARG A 30 9.28 -21.72 7.26
N TYR A 31 10.30 -22.52 6.94
CA TYR A 31 11.53 -21.98 6.36
C TYR A 31 11.38 -21.73 4.85
N VAL A 32 11.88 -20.57 4.41
CA VAL A 32 11.97 -20.18 3.01
C VAL A 32 13.44 -19.88 2.73
N TYR A 33 14.03 -20.62 1.78
CA TYR A 33 15.44 -20.48 1.45
C TYR A 33 15.59 -19.61 0.22
N LEU A 34 16.37 -18.53 0.33
CA LEU A 34 16.59 -17.58 -0.76
C LEU A 34 18.08 -17.21 -0.83
N SER A 35 18.54 -16.82 -2.02
CA SER A 35 19.76 -16.03 -2.15
C SER A 35 19.55 -14.64 -1.53
N TYR A 36 20.63 -13.91 -1.26
CA TYR A 36 20.48 -12.55 -0.73
C TYR A 36 19.89 -11.61 -1.79
N GLU A 37 20.21 -11.84 -3.07
CA GLU A 37 19.66 -11.11 -4.20
C GLU A 37 18.15 -11.33 -4.34
N ASP A 38 17.69 -12.60 -4.31
CA ASP A 38 16.27 -12.92 -4.40
C ASP A 38 15.50 -12.36 -3.20
N HIS A 39 16.06 -12.47 -1.99
CA HIS A 39 15.48 -11.87 -0.80
C HIS A 39 15.29 -10.36 -0.95
N ASP A 40 16.30 -9.65 -1.44
CA ASP A 40 16.25 -8.20 -1.60
C ASP A 40 15.26 -7.78 -2.69
N ILE A 41 15.16 -8.53 -3.79
CA ILE A 41 14.16 -8.32 -4.84
C ILE A 41 12.75 -8.52 -4.30
N VAL A 42 12.50 -9.63 -3.61
CA VAL A 42 11.18 -9.95 -3.03
C VAL A 42 10.78 -8.92 -1.98
N THR A 43 11.72 -8.52 -1.12
CA THR A 43 11.51 -7.49 -0.11
C THR A 43 11.18 -6.14 -0.75
N ALA A 44 11.89 -5.75 -1.81
CA ALA A 44 11.60 -4.53 -2.54
C ALA A 44 10.19 -4.58 -3.17
N ASN A 45 9.88 -5.66 -3.90
CA ASN A 45 8.58 -5.85 -4.58
C ASN A 45 7.38 -5.80 -3.62
N THR A 46 7.57 -6.27 -2.39
CA THR A 46 6.50 -6.36 -1.38
C THR A 46 6.40 -5.11 -0.51
N GLN A 47 7.45 -4.30 -0.36
CA GLN A 47 7.48 -3.22 0.63
C GLN A 47 7.78 -1.84 0.05
N ALA A 48 8.64 -1.72 -0.96
CA ALA A 48 9.20 -0.43 -1.39
C ALA A 48 8.12 0.55 -1.88
N VAL A 49 7.33 0.14 -2.88
CA VAL A 49 6.26 0.98 -3.45
C VAL A 49 5.16 1.26 -2.42
N THR A 50 4.83 0.26 -1.60
CA THR A 50 3.83 0.39 -0.53
C THR A 50 4.24 1.49 0.45
N HIS A 51 5.48 1.46 0.96
CA HIS A 51 5.96 2.50 1.86
C HIS A 51 6.07 3.85 1.18
N ALA A 52 6.57 3.92 -0.05
CA ALA A 52 6.65 5.18 -0.80
C ALA A 52 5.28 5.83 -0.97
N ALA A 53 4.23 5.06 -1.28
CA ALA A 53 2.86 5.56 -1.40
C ALA A 53 2.37 6.17 -0.08
N PHE A 54 2.50 5.46 1.03
CA PHE A 54 1.96 5.92 2.32
C PHE A 54 2.78 7.03 2.98
N LEU A 55 4.10 7.05 2.80
CA LEU A 55 4.95 8.17 3.20
C LEU A 55 4.60 9.42 2.38
N SER A 56 4.31 9.27 1.09
CA SER A 56 3.88 10.41 0.26
C SER A 56 2.52 10.93 0.72
N MET A 57 1.61 10.03 1.06
CA MET A 57 0.27 10.34 1.55
C MET A 57 0.30 11.12 2.87
N GLY A 58 1.04 10.62 3.87
CA GLY A 58 1.13 11.32 5.16
C GLY A 58 1.87 12.66 5.05
N THR A 59 2.91 12.75 4.21
CA THR A 59 3.55 14.04 3.93
C THR A 59 2.57 15.03 3.28
N ALA A 60 1.79 14.61 2.29
CA ALA A 60 0.81 15.47 1.63
C ALA A 60 -0.23 16.03 2.63
N TRP A 61 -0.83 15.16 3.45
CA TRP A 61 -1.82 15.58 4.45
C TRP A 61 -1.22 16.47 5.55
N SER A 62 0.03 16.19 5.95
CA SER A 62 0.75 17.05 6.88
C SER A 62 1.07 18.43 6.27
N CYS A 63 1.39 18.50 4.98
CA CYS A 63 1.64 19.77 4.29
C CYS A 63 0.36 20.61 4.14
N GLU A 64 -0.78 19.97 3.87
CA GLU A 64 -2.08 20.64 3.87
C GLU A 64 -2.62 20.93 5.28
N SER A 65 -1.99 20.40 6.33
CA SER A 65 -2.46 20.48 7.72
C SER A 65 -3.90 19.99 7.91
N THR A 66 -4.29 18.94 7.17
CA THR A 66 -5.64 18.37 7.22
C THR A 66 -5.63 16.91 7.69
N TYR A 67 -6.74 16.52 8.33
CA TYR A 67 -7.09 15.12 8.57
C TYR A 67 -8.25 14.76 7.63
N PRO A 68 -7.98 14.13 6.47
CA PRO A 68 -9.01 14.00 5.45
C PRO A 68 -10.23 13.15 5.86
N TRP A 69 -10.06 12.24 6.83
CA TRP A 69 -11.14 11.45 7.43
C TRP A 69 -12.05 12.24 8.37
N GLU A 70 -11.62 13.42 8.86
CA GLU A 70 -12.45 14.31 9.68
C GLU A 70 -13.39 15.19 8.83
N HIS A 71 -13.13 15.28 7.52
CA HIS A 71 -13.83 16.18 6.59
C HIS A 71 -14.79 15.44 5.63
N GLY A 72 -15.15 14.19 5.93
CA GLY A 72 -16.13 13.43 5.15
C GLY A 72 -15.60 12.77 3.86
N TYR A 73 -14.34 13.04 3.47
CA TYR A 73 -13.75 12.49 2.25
C TYR A 73 -13.27 11.02 2.40
N TYR A 74 -12.83 10.61 3.60
CA TYR A 74 -12.18 9.31 3.83
C TYR A 74 -12.90 8.46 4.89
N VAL A 75 -14.22 8.28 4.73
CA VAL A 75 -15.06 7.69 5.78
C VAL A 75 -15.30 6.19 5.58
N LYS A 76 -15.11 5.62 4.37
CA LYS A 76 -15.47 4.23 4.05
C LYS A 76 -14.53 3.57 3.03
N GLY A 77 -14.63 2.24 2.90
CA GLY A 77 -13.96 1.46 1.86
C GLY A 77 -12.43 1.64 1.80
N ILE A 78 -11.92 1.82 0.58
CA ILE A 78 -10.50 1.96 0.24
C ILE A 78 -9.80 3.02 1.10
N GLU A 79 -10.50 4.12 1.38
CA GLU A 79 -9.94 5.27 2.08
C GLU A 79 -9.63 4.98 3.54
N THR A 80 -10.48 4.18 4.20
CA THR A 80 -10.25 3.76 5.58
C THR A 80 -8.98 2.91 5.69
N VAL A 81 -8.75 2.01 4.73
CA VAL A 81 -7.54 1.19 4.68
C VAL A 81 -6.31 2.07 4.52
N LYS A 82 -6.35 3.05 3.62
CA LYS A 82 -5.23 3.96 3.37
C LYS A 82 -4.82 4.73 4.62
N VAL A 83 -5.79 5.32 5.32
CA VAL A 83 -5.54 6.07 6.55
C VAL A 83 -4.92 5.18 7.63
N ASN A 84 -5.47 3.99 7.84
CA ASN A 84 -4.95 3.06 8.86
C ASN A 84 -3.52 2.60 8.55
N ILE A 85 -3.19 2.28 7.30
CA ILE A 85 -1.83 1.89 6.93
C ILE A 85 -0.87 3.07 7.06
N MET A 86 -1.27 4.27 6.61
CA MET A 86 -0.49 5.49 6.76
C MET A 86 -0.14 5.73 8.24
N LEU A 87 -1.13 5.78 9.12
CA LEU A 87 -0.93 6.01 10.56
C LEU A 87 -0.04 4.93 11.19
N ARG A 88 -0.20 3.66 10.78
CA ARG A 88 0.65 2.56 11.23
C ARG A 88 2.10 2.72 10.78
N ILE A 89 2.34 3.24 9.58
CA ILE A 89 3.71 3.48 9.10
C ILE A 89 4.35 4.60 9.92
N TYR A 90 3.65 5.72 10.12
CA TYR A 90 4.18 6.86 10.87
C TYR A 90 4.29 6.65 12.38
N SER A 91 3.52 5.72 12.97
CA SER A 91 3.67 5.35 14.38
C SER A 91 4.87 4.44 14.66
N ASN A 92 5.55 3.97 13.62
CA ASN A 92 6.73 3.11 13.73
C ASN A 92 8.05 3.88 13.55
N LYS A 93 9.17 3.21 13.81
CA LYS A 93 10.50 3.83 13.75
C LYS A 93 10.95 4.04 12.30
N TRP A 94 11.26 5.29 11.96
CA TRP A 94 11.71 5.72 10.62
C TRP A 94 12.85 4.87 10.04
N HIS A 95 13.80 4.44 10.88
CA HIS A 95 15.02 3.76 10.43
C HIS A 95 14.76 2.35 9.87
N VAL A 96 13.63 1.74 10.20
CA VAL A 96 13.20 0.44 9.62
C VAL A 96 12.92 0.62 8.12
N TYR A 97 12.22 1.70 7.77
CA TYR A 97 11.88 2.01 6.39
C TYR A 97 13.06 2.61 5.62
N ALA A 98 13.85 3.47 6.26
CA ALA A 98 15.05 4.05 5.67
C ALA A 98 16.08 2.97 5.31
N GLY A 99 16.31 2.01 6.21
CA GLY A 99 17.23 0.90 5.97
C GLY A 99 16.86 0.11 4.72
N LEU A 100 15.58 -0.26 4.58
CA LEU A 100 15.10 -0.95 3.39
C LEU A 100 15.23 -0.08 2.14
N ALA A 101 14.72 1.14 2.16
CA ALA A 101 14.66 1.99 0.97
C ALA A 101 16.05 2.43 0.47
N ILE A 102 16.95 2.77 1.40
CA ILE A 102 18.28 3.29 1.07
C ILE A 102 19.25 2.14 0.76
N LEU A 103 19.25 1.04 1.53
CA LEU A 103 20.28 0.01 1.37
C LEU A 103 19.95 -1.02 0.28
N ASN A 104 18.69 -1.12 -0.17
CA ASN A 104 18.27 -2.04 -1.22
C ASN A 104 18.20 -1.32 -2.60
N PRO A 105 19.11 -1.64 -3.56
CA PRO A 105 19.10 -1.00 -4.88
C PRO A 105 17.79 -1.22 -5.66
N SER A 106 17.19 -2.40 -5.55
CA SER A 106 15.92 -2.73 -6.21
C SER A 106 14.77 -1.86 -5.68
N ALA A 107 14.79 -1.54 -4.38
CA ALA A 107 13.81 -0.61 -3.79
C ALA A 107 13.95 0.80 -4.38
N ARG A 108 15.19 1.30 -4.58
CA ARG A 108 15.41 2.63 -5.16
C ARG A 108 14.81 2.76 -6.57
N ILE A 109 15.01 1.74 -7.42
CA ILE A 109 14.46 1.70 -8.78
C ILE A 109 12.92 1.76 -8.74
N GLN A 110 12.32 0.98 -7.86
CA GLN A 110 10.86 0.94 -7.71
C GLN A 110 10.26 2.25 -7.21
N ILE A 111 10.92 2.89 -6.24
CA ILE A 111 10.44 4.14 -5.66
C ILE A 111 10.56 5.28 -6.67
N ASP A 112 11.65 5.33 -7.43
CA ASP A 112 11.83 6.29 -8.52
C ASP A 112 10.81 6.08 -9.64
N GLN A 113 10.59 4.84 -10.08
CA GLN A 113 9.53 4.55 -11.05
C GLN A 113 8.13 4.89 -10.51
N TYR A 114 7.85 4.64 -9.23
CA TYR A 114 6.58 5.01 -8.61
C TYR A 114 6.35 6.52 -8.62
N ALA A 115 7.37 7.32 -8.28
CA ALA A 115 7.31 8.77 -8.34
C ALA A 115 7.10 9.29 -9.78
N ARG A 116 7.74 8.66 -10.78
CA ARG A 116 7.50 8.95 -12.20
C ARG A 116 6.08 8.61 -12.63
N SER A 117 5.60 7.41 -12.27
CA SER A 117 4.24 6.93 -12.57
C SER A 117 3.20 7.90 -12.00
N THR A 118 3.38 8.31 -10.75
CA THR A 118 2.53 9.31 -10.07
C THR A 118 2.52 10.64 -10.82
N SER A 119 3.70 11.14 -11.20
CA SER A 119 3.84 12.41 -11.93
C SER A 119 3.23 12.37 -13.33
N GLU A 120 3.41 11.26 -14.07
CA GLU A 120 2.90 11.12 -15.44
C GLU A 120 1.38 10.94 -15.47
N ILE A 121 0.81 10.16 -14.57
CA ILE A 121 -0.64 10.03 -14.43
C ILE A 121 -1.25 11.38 -14.06
N PHE A 122 -0.66 12.10 -13.10
CA PHE A 122 -1.16 13.42 -12.72
C PHE A 122 -1.10 14.44 -13.86
N LYS A 123 -0.10 14.37 -14.75
CA LYS A 123 -0.07 15.22 -15.95
C LYS A 123 -1.23 14.92 -16.90
N LEU A 124 -1.59 13.65 -17.10
CA LEU A 124 -2.76 13.26 -17.91
C LEU A 124 -4.07 13.76 -17.28
N MET A 125 -4.16 13.70 -15.94
CA MET A 125 -5.29 14.27 -15.19
C MET A 125 -5.41 15.78 -15.41
N LEU A 126 -4.30 16.52 -15.42
CA LEU A 126 -4.29 17.97 -15.62
C LEU A 126 -4.66 18.37 -17.05
N SER A 127 -4.25 17.59 -18.06
CA SER A 127 -4.61 17.83 -19.45
C SER A 127 -5.99 17.30 -19.83
N ALA A 128 -6.72 16.68 -18.89
CA ALA A 128 -7.97 15.97 -19.13
C ALA A 128 -7.87 14.97 -20.31
N ASP A 129 -6.72 14.31 -20.46
CA ASP A 129 -6.47 13.34 -21.54
C ASP A 129 -7.09 11.98 -21.19
N ASP A 130 -8.39 11.86 -21.46
CA ASP A 130 -9.17 10.65 -21.17
C ASP A 130 -8.63 9.41 -21.91
N VAL A 131 -8.33 9.56 -23.20
CA VAL A 131 -7.82 8.46 -24.03
C VAL A 131 -6.47 7.97 -23.52
N GLY A 132 -5.53 8.89 -23.29
CA GLY A 132 -4.20 8.56 -22.78
C GLY A 132 -4.23 7.95 -21.38
N LEU A 133 -5.06 8.50 -20.49
CA LEU A 133 -5.20 7.97 -19.13
C LEU A 133 -5.82 6.57 -19.14
N ARG A 134 -6.92 6.35 -19.86
CA ARG A 134 -7.54 5.04 -19.99
C ARG A 134 -6.58 4.01 -20.56
N GLN A 135 -5.92 4.32 -21.68
CA GLN A 135 -4.97 3.40 -22.30
C GLN A 135 -3.87 2.98 -21.32
N ARG A 136 -3.32 3.94 -20.56
CA ARG A 136 -2.28 3.67 -19.57
C ARG A 136 -2.78 2.80 -18.42
N ILE A 137 -3.90 3.17 -17.81
CA ILE A 137 -4.42 2.48 -16.61
C ILE A 137 -4.95 1.09 -16.96
N TYR A 138 -5.68 0.93 -18.06
CA TYR A 138 -6.15 -0.37 -18.52
C TYR A 138 -5.00 -1.27 -18.99
N GLY A 139 -3.99 -0.72 -19.67
CA GLY A 139 -2.79 -1.48 -20.01
C GLY A 139 -2.05 -1.99 -18.76
N ALA A 140 -1.94 -1.15 -17.71
CA ALA A 140 -1.36 -1.56 -16.44
C ALA A 140 -2.22 -2.62 -15.72
N ARG A 141 -3.55 -2.47 -15.75
CA ARG A 141 -4.49 -3.47 -15.23
C ARG A 141 -4.23 -4.83 -15.87
N ASP A 142 -4.21 -4.88 -17.19
CA ASP A 142 -4.13 -6.15 -17.93
C ASP A 142 -2.75 -6.81 -17.72
N ALA A 143 -1.68 -6.01 -17.64
CA ALA A 143 -0.33 -6.52 -17.34
C ALA A 143 -0.19 -7.15 -15.93
N VAL A 144 -0.89 -6.59 -14.93
CA VAL A 144 -0.77 -7.00 -13.52
C VAL A 144 -1.84 -8.02 -13.10
N PHE A 145 -3.07 -7.87 -13.61
CA PHE A 145 -4.25 -8.64 -13.20
C PHE A 145 -4.85 -9.49 -14.33
N GLY A 146 -4.42 -9.34 -15.58
CA GLY A 146 -5.03 -10.01 -16.74
C GLY A 146 -4.74 -11.50 -16.87
N ALA A 147 -3.77 -12.03 -16.11
CA ALA A 147 -3.25 -13.39 -16.32
C ALA A 147 -3.87 -14.47 -15.41
N ALA A 148 -4.86 -14.19 -14.57
CA ALA A 148 -5.33 -15.20 -13.60
C ALA A 148 -6.84 -15.17 -13.29
N ASP A 149 -7.46 -16.35 -13.43
CA ASP A 149 -8.73 -16.73 -12.80
C ASP A 149 -8.51 -17.02 -11.29
N ARG A 150 -7.86 -16.08 -10.59
CA ARG A 150 -7.56 -16.21 -9.15
C ARG A 150 -8.74 -15.71 -8.31
N ALA A 151 -9.00 -16.38 -7.19
CA ALA A 151 -9.95 -15.92 -6.19
C ALA A 151 -9.49 -14.57 -5.59
N PRO A 152 -10.39 -13.58 -5.41
CA PRO A 152 -10.02 -12.26 -4.87
C PRO A 152 -9.43 -12.33 -3.46
N ILE A 153 -8.37 -11.55 -3.20
CA ILE A 153 -7.69 -11.49 -1.89
C ILE A 153 -8.64 -10.98 -0.80
N LEU A 154 -9.42 -9.92 -1.08
CA LEU A 154 -10.39 -9.36 -0.14
C LEU A 154 -11.79 -9.94 -0.40
N LEU A 155 -12.45 -10.34 0.69
CA LEU A 155 -13.72 -11.06 0.68
C LEU A 155 -14.92 -10.20 0.27
N SER A 156 -15.03 -8.98 0.80
CA SER A 156 -16.14 -8.08 0.49
C SER A 156 -15.89 -6.66 1.00
N GLU A 157 -16.61 -5.70 0.41
CA GLU A 157 -16.68 -4.29 0.83
C GLU A 157 -17.11 -4.16 2.31
N ASP A 158 -17.97 -5.07 2.79
CA ASP A 158 -18.45 -5.10 4.18
C ASP A 158 -17.32 -5.27 5.20
N ILE A 159 -16.22 -5.95 4.87
CA ILE A 159 -15.08 -6.09 5.78
C ILE A 159 -14.31 -4.76 5.86
N LEU A 160 -14.18 -4.05 4.74
CA LEU A 160 -13.49 -2.76 4.69
C LEU A 160 -14.28 -1.68 5.44
N ASP A 161 -15.61 -1.72 5.33
CA ASP A 161 -16.51 -0.75 5.94
C ASP A 161 -16.68 -0.92 7.47
N ARG A 162 -16.35 -2.09 8.03
CA ARG A 162 -16.39 -2.33 9.49
C ARG A 162 -15.39 -1.47 10.27
N PHE A 163 -14.37 -0.92 9.62
CA PHE A 163 -13.26 -0.22 10.29
C PHE A 163 -13.23 1.29 10.02
N SER A 164 -14.32 1.85 9.48
CA SER A 164 -14.48 3.28 9.21
C SER A 164 -14.08 4.16 10.40
N LEU A 165 -13.12 5.07 10.18
CA LEU A 165 -12.56 5.96 11.21
C LEU A 165 -13.43 7.19 11.51
N GLY A 166 -14.48 7.44 10.73
CA GLY A 166 -15.33 8.62 10.89
C GLY A 166 -16.41 8.42 11.97
N ARG A 167 -16.46 9.34 12.95
CA ARG A 167 -17.72 9.60 13.67
C ARG A 167 -18.75 10.11 12.66
N ARG A 168 -19.99 9.60 12.73
CA ARG A 168 -21.12 10.22 12.00
C ARG A 168 -21.12 11.72 12.37
N PRO A 169 -21.17 12.65 11.38
CA PRO A 169 -21.23 14.06 11.70
C PRO A 169 -22.47 14.34 12.55
N SER A 170 -22.30 15.07 13.64
CA SER A 170 -23.39 15.82 14.26
C SER A 170 -23.90 16.85 13.23
N VAL A 171 -25.21 17.10 13.20
CA VAL A 171 -25.97 17.75 12.12
C VAL A 171 -25.60 19.22 11.83
N ASP A 172 -24.54 19.78 12.43
CA ASP A 172 -24.33 21.23 12.51
C ASP A 172 -23.12 21.79 11.74
N ASN A 173 -22.41 21.01 10.91
CA ASN A 173 -21.29 21.54 10.13
C ASN A 173 -21.64 21.78 8.65
N ILE A 174 -21.77 23.07 8.30
CA ILE A 174 -22.21 23.66 7.01
C ILE A 174 -21.18 23.46 5.85
N LEU A 175 -20.15 22.63 6.03
CA LEU A 175 -19.15 22.30 5.00
C LEU A 175 -19.09 20.79 4.70
N THR A 176 -20.15 20.07 5.03
CA THR A 176 -20.30 18.66 4.66
C THR A 176 -20.73 18.54 3.19
N PRO A 177 -20.23 17.56 2.43
CA PRO A 177 -20.82 17.21 1.14
C PRO A 177 -22.31 16.96 1.32
N ILE A 178 -23.13 17.61 0.50
CA ILE A 178 -24.59 17.50 0.50
C ILE A 178 -24.95 16.01 0.30
N GLU A 179 -25.64 15.44 1.28
CA GLU A 179 -26.30 14.13 1.25
C GLU A 179 -25.49 12.93 0.67
N GLY A 180 -24.82 12.19 1.56
CA GLY A 180 -24.78 10.72 1.50
C GLY A 180 -23.77 10.03 0.57
N ARG A 181 -23.06 10.74 -0.31
CA ARG A 181 -21.95 10.16 -1.09
C ARG A 181 -20.71 11.05 -1.03
N ALA A 182 -19.64 10.55 -0.42
CA ALA A 182 -18.33 11.16 -0.58
C ALA A 182 -17.99 11.24 -2.09
N PRO A 183 -17.38 12.34 -2.57
CA PRO A 183 -17.00 12.46 -3.97
C PRO A 183 -16.09 11.30 -4.38
N ALA A 184 -16.22 10.87 -5.64
CA ALA A 184 -15.40 9.78 -6.16
C ALA A 184 -13.91 10.16 -6.08
N ASN A 185 -13.08 9.23 -5.61
CA ASN A 185 -11.67 9.49 -5.41
C ASN A 185 -10.89 9.00 -6.64
N SER A 186 -9.94 9.80 -7.12
CA SER A 186 -9.07 9.45 -8.25
C SER A 186 -8.24 8.19 -7.97
N HIS A 187 -8.01 7.91 -6.68
CA HIS A 187 -7.15 6.86 -6.17
C HIS A 187 -5.75 6.89 -6.81
N LEU A 188 -5.20 8.10 -7.04
CA LEU A 188 -3.92 8.33 -7.70
C LEU A 188 -2.80 7.43 -7.15
N SER A 189 -2.76 7.22 -5.82
CA SER A 189 -1.81 6.32 -5.16
C SER A 189 -1.89 4.85 -5.64
N LEU A 190 -3.09 4.33 -5.85
CA LEU A 190 -3.31 2.98 -6.38
C LEU A 190 -3.04 2.91 -7.87
N LEU A 191 -3.50 3.91 -8.63
CA LEU A 191 -3.25 4.01 -10.07
C LEU A 191 -1.75 4.02 -10.39
N ALA A 192 -0.99 4.85 -9.67
CA ALA A 192 0.45 4.96 -9.82
C ALA A 192 1.20 3.69 -9.40
N MET A 193 0.70 2.97 -8.39
CA MET A 193 1.31 1.71 -7.97
C MET A 193 1.16 0.63 -9.03
N VAL A 194 -0.05 0.43 -9.56
CA VAL A 194 -0.29 -0.61 -10.57
C VAL A 194 0.45 -0.27 -11.87
N ASP A 195 0.49 1.00 -12.27
CA ASP A 195 1.33 1.45 -13.39
C ASP A 195 2.83 1.19 -13.12
N CYS A 196 3.33 1.48 -11.91
CA CYS A 196 4.71 1.18 -11.54
C CYS A 196 5.04 -0.31 -11.67
N TRP A 197 4.17 -1.19 -11.17
CA TRP A 197 4.36 -2.64 -11.30
C TRP A 197 4.36 -3.09 -12.76
N ALA A 198 3.42 -2.60 -13.57
CA ALA A 198 3.37 -2.92 -14.99
C ALA A 198 4.65 -2.46 -15.73
N ARG A 199 5.12 -1.24 -15.45
CA ARG A 199 6.33 -0.66 -16.07
C ARG A 199 7.61 -1.44 -15.74
N LEU A 200 7.67 -2.02 -14.55
CA LEU A 200 8.83 -2.80 -14.08
C LEU A 200 8.67 -4.31 -14.30
N GLY A 201 7.56 -4.76 -14.87
CA GLY A 201 7.26 -6.19 -15.02
C GLY A 201 7.13 -6.93 -13.68
N ILE A 202 6.77 -6.23 -12.60
CA ILE A 202 6.61 -6.82 -11.28
C ILE A 202 5.27 -7.56 -11.22
N GLN A 203 5.32 -8.84 -10.87
CA GLN A 203 4.15 -9.68 -10.65
C GLN A 203 3.86 -9.76 -9.13
N PRO A 204 3.00 -8.87 -8.58
CA PRO A 204 2.83 -8.74 -7.12
C PRO A 204 2.32 -10.02 -6.46
N PHE A 205 1.49 -10.80 -7.15
CA PHE A 205 0.91 -12.03 -6.60
C PHE A 205 1.90 -13.19 -6.47
N VAL A 206 2.93 -13.26 -7.32
CA VAL A 206 3.98 -14.29 -7.20
C VAL A 206 4.76 -14.09 -5.90
N HIS A 207 5.10 -12.83 -5.60
CA HIS A 207 5.79 -12.47 -4.37
C HIS A 207 4.89 -12.57 -3.12
N LEU A 208 3.57 -12.46 -3.30
CA LEU A 208 2.60 -12.64 -2.23
C LEU A 208 2.67 -14.06 -1.63
N ASP A 209 2.81 -15.08 -2.48
CA ASP A 209 2.85 -16.48 -2.07
C ASP A 209 4.18 -16.85 -1.38
N LEU A 210 5.24 -16.11 -1.71
CA LEU A 210 6.59 -16.37 -1.21
C LEU A 210 6.82 -15.77 0.20
N ALA A 211 6.55 -14.48 0.38
CA ALA A 211 6.90 -13.74 1.59
C ALA A 211 6.07 -12.45 1.82
N ALA A 212 4.73 -12.53 1.71
CA ALA A 212 3.88 -11.36 1.93
C ALA A 212 3.85 -10.89 3.40
N THR A 213 4.07 -9.60 3.62
CA THR A 213 3.67 -8.94 4.86
C THR A 213 2.14 -8.74 4.88
N PRO A 214 1.50 -8.69 6.07
CA PRO A 214 0.06 -8.42 6.16
C PRO A 214 -0.35 -7.08 5.51
N ILE A 215 0.52 -6.05 5.61
CA ILE A 215 0.28 -4.75 4.98
C ILE A 215 0.29 -4.87 3.46
N PHE A 216 1.26 -5.60 2.90
CA PHE A 216 1.33 -5.81 1.45
C PHE A 216 0.12 -6.60 0.93
N ARG A 217 -0.28 -7.66 1.64
CA ARG A 217 -1.48 -8.45 1.30
C ARG A 217 -2.74 -7.57 1.27
N LEU A 218 -2.93 -6.75 2.29
CA LEU A 218 -4.05 -5.82 2.36
C LEU A 218 -4.02 -4.83 1.19
N TRP A 219 -2.85 -4.28 0.90
CA TRP A 219 -2.69 -3.25 -0.12
C TRP A 219 -2.88 -3.79 -1.54
N ILE A 220 -2.34 -4.96 -1.89
CA ILE A 220 -2.66 -5.62 -3.16
C ILE A 220 -4.16 -5.93 -3.23
N GLY A 221 -4.75 -6.42 -2.15
CA GLY A 221 -6.18 -6.72 -2.13
C GLY A 221 -7.05 -5.49 -2.43
N VAL A 222 -6.68 -4.32 -1.91
CA VAL A 222 -7.34 -3.05 -2.22
C VAL A 222 -7.13 -2.64 -3.68
N ALA A 223 -5.92 -2.81 -4.22
CA ALA A 223 -5.66 -2.56 -5.63
C ALA A 223 -6.47 -3.49 -6.54
N GLU A 224 -6.50 -4.79 -6.23
CA GLU A 224 -7.30 -5.79 -6.93
C GLU A 224 -8.79 -5.43 -6.86
N TYR A 225 -9.30 -5.01 -5.71
CA TYR A 225 -10.68 -4.57 -5.54
C TYR A 225 -11.05 -3.42 -6.49
N LEU A 226 -10.18 -2.41 -6.62
CA LEU A 226 -10.38 -1.30 -7.55
C LEU A 226 -10.29 -1.75 -9.02
N PHE A 227 -9.24 -2.51 -9.37
CA PHE A 227 -8.89 -2.80 -10.75
C PHE A 227 -9.69 -3.95 -11.39
N ARG A 228 -10.28 -4.86 -10.61
CA ARG A 228 -11.10 -5.96 -11.14
C ARG A 228 -12.54 -5.56 -11.49
N SER A 229 -13.02 -4.41 -11.02
CA SER A 229 -14.30 -3.87 -11.47
C SER A 229 -14.07 -2.75 -12.48
N GLN A 230 -14.54 -2.98 -13.70
CA GLN A 230 -14.50 -1.95 -14.74
C GLN A 230 -15.26 -0.69 -14.32
N GLU A 231 -16.42 -0.84 -13.67
CA GLU A 231 -17.22 0.28 -13.18
C GLU A 231 -16.46 1.13 -12.15
N ARG A 232 -15.82 0.49 -11.15
CA ARG A 232 -15.03 1.21 -10.13
C ARG A 232 -13.82 1.90 -10.74
N LEU A 233 -13.13 1.23 -11.65
CA LEU A 233 -11.98 1.79 -12.33
C LEU A 233 -12.37 2.98 -13.23
N ASP A 234 -13.47 2.86 -13.97
CA ASP A 234 -14.02 3.93 -14.78
C ASP A 234 -14.45 5.14 -13.93
N ALA A 235 -15.06 4.91 -12.78
CA ALA A 235 -15.40 5.97 -11.84
C ALA A 235 -14.16 6.69 -11.29
N ALA A 236 -13.10 5.95 -10.96
CA ALA A 236 -11.83 6.53 -10.50
C ALA A 236 -11.14 7.35 -11.60
N ILE A 237 -11.12 6.85 -12.84
CA ILE A 237 -10.59 7.58 -14.01
C ILE A 237 -11.41 8.85 -14.27
N PHE A 238 -12.74 8.76 -14.23
CA PHE A 238 -13.61 9.91 -14.41
C PHE A 238 -13.37 10.97 -13.33
N ALA A 239 -13.28 10.56 -12.06
CA ALA A 239 -12.93 11.46 -10.96
C ALA A 239 -11.54 12.08 -11.17
N ALA A 240 -10.56 11.29 -11.59
CA ALA A 240 -9.21 11.77 -11.84
C ALA A 240 -9.14 12.85 -12.92
N LEU A 241 -10.02 12.80 -13.94
CA LEU A 241 -10.06 13.77 -15.02
C LEU A 241 -10.89 15.00 -14.65
N TYR A 242 -12.08 14.81 -14.08
CA TYR A 242 -13.11 15.84 -14.02
C TYR A 242 -13.48 16.29 -12.60
N ASP A 243 -13.14 15.51 -11.57
CA ASP A 243 -13.33 15.93 -10.18
C ASP A 243 -12.10 16.71 -9.70
N SER A 244 -12.33 17.91 -9.19
CA SER A 244 -11.30 18.80 -8.66
C SER A 244 -11.21 18.77 -7.13
N SER A 245 -12.15 18.14 -6.42
CA SER A 245 -12.21 18.10 -4.95
C SER A 245 -10.95 17.54 -4.31
N HIS A 246 -10.30 16.57 -4.97
CA HIS A 246 -9.05 15.97 -4.49
C HIS A 246 -7.79 16.55 -5.14
N ARG A 247 -7.90 17.49 -6.09
CA ARG A 247 -6.78 17.90 -6.96
C ARG A 247 -5.64 18.58 -6.21
N SER A 248 -5.96 19.39 -5.20
CA SER A 248 -4.96 20.02 -4.32
C SER A 248 -4.16 18.94 -3.59
N ASN A 249 -4.86 17.97 -3.00
CA ASN A 249 -4.22 16.88 -2.29
C ASN A 249 -3.39 15.98 -3.23
N ASP A 250 -3.89 15.70 -4.44
CA ASP A 250 -3.17 14.95 -5.47
C ASP A 250 -1.88 15.69 -5.90
N MET A 251 -1.88 17.03 -5.96
CA MET A 251 -0.67 17.82 -6.22
C MET A 251 0.36 17.66 -5.10
N GLU A 252 -0.04 17.83 -3.84
CA GLU A 252 0.84 17.62 -2.68
C GLU A 252 1.36 16.19 -2.63
N PHE A 253 0.54 15.20 -3.00
CA PHE A 253 0.94 13.81 -3.11
C PHE A 253 2.04 13.58 -4.15
N VAL A 254 1.91 14.18 -5.34
CA VAL A 254 2.93 14.10 -6.41
C VAL A 254 4.24 14.73 -5.97
N ILE A 255 4.17 15.89 -5.32
CA ILE A 255 5.36 16.60 -4.79
C ILE A 255 6.03 15.73 -3.70
N ALA A 256 5.23 15.16 -2.79
CA ALA A 256 5.71 14.31 -1.73
C ALA A 256 6.39 13.04 -2.29
N ALA A 257 5.79 12.38 -3.28
CA ALA A 257 6.35 11.19 -3.93
C ALA A 257 7.71 11.47 -4.58
N ARG A 258 7.83 12.59 -5.29
CA ARG A 258 9.12 13.04 -5.84
C ARG A 258 10.14 13.34 -4.76
N GLY A 259 9.74 14.03 -3.69
CA GLY A 259 10.64 14.38 -2.59
C GLY A 259 11.15 13.16 -1.83
N TRP A 260 10.29 12.14 -1.61
CA TRP A 260 10.72 10.86 -1.04
C TRP A 260 11.68 10.10 -1.96
N SER A 261 11.39 10.04 -3.26
CA SER A 261 12.31 9.45 -4.24
C SER A 261 13.68 10.12 -4.21
N GLN A 262 13.73 11.46 -4.25
CA GLN A 262 14.98 12.21 -4.20
C GLN A 262 15.74 11.99 -2.89
N CYS A 263 15.04 12.03 -1.75
CA CYS A 263 15.62 11.76 -0.44
C CYS A 263 16.31 10.38 -0.39
N ILE A 264 15.66 9.36 -0.95
CA ILE A 264 16.17 7.99 -0.98
C ILE A 264 17.34 7.86 -1.97
N SER A 265 17.26 8.50 -3.14
CA SER A 265 18.34 8.52 -4.13
C SER A 265 19.63 9.15 -3.58
N PHE A 266 19.53 10.16 -2.73
CA PHE A 266 20.71 10.74 -2.05
C PHE A 266 21.31 9.82 -0.98
N GLY A 267 20.56 8.85 -0.47
CA GLY A 267 21.03 7.89 0.54
C GLY A 267 21.36 8.50 1.90
N ASN A 268 20.84 9.70 2.21
CA ASN A 268 21.09 10.39 3.47
C ASN A 268 20.04 9.99 4.53
N PHE A 269 20.48 9.25 5.56
CA PHE A 269 19.63 8.81 6.66
C PHE A 269 19.12 9.95 7.54
N ASP A 270 19.90 11.02 7.74
CA ASP A 270 19.48 12.16 8.55
C ASP A 270 18.38 12.95 7.85
N LEU A 271 18.51 13.17 6.53
CA LEU A 271 17.47 13.79 5.73
C LEU A 271 16.17 12.97 5.76
N TYR A 272 16.28 11.65 5.65
CA TYR A 272 15.13 10.75 5.76
C TYR A 272 14.47 10.88 7.13
N LYS A 273 15.28 10.84 8.21
CA LYS A 273 14.80 10.97 9.59
C LYS A 273 14.05 12.28 9.79
N GLU A 274 14.61 13.39 9.33
CA GLU A 274 14.00 14.71 9.48
C GLU A 274 12.66 14.77 8.75
N ARG A 275 12.63 14.40 7.46
CA ARG A 275 11.41 14.37 6.65
C ARG A 275 10.33 13.48 7.27
N PHE A 276 10.69 12.29 7.74
CA PHE A 276 9.76 11.38 8.41
C PHE A 276 9.22 12.00 9.70
N SER A 277 10.11 12.52 10.55
CA SER A 277 9.75 13.01 11.88
C SER A 277 8.88 14.27 11.81
N GLN A 278 9.10 15.13 10.81
CA GLN A 278 8.26 16.30 10.56
C GLN A 278 6.82 15.90 10.20
N SER A 279 6.62 14.95 9.28
CA SER A 279 5.26 14.46 8.98
C SER A 279 4.67 13.66 10.15
N ALA A 280 5.48 12.88 10.86
CA ALA A 280 5.03 12.06 11.99
C ALA A 280 4.51 12.91 13.17
N SER A 281 5.15 14.07 13.45
CA SER A 281 4.76 14.94 14.56
C SER A 281 3.33 15.47 14.41
N PHE A 282 2.91 15.76 13.18
CA PHE A 282 1.54 16.17 12.87
C PHE A 282 0.51 15.10 13.31
N PHE A 283 0.79 13.82 13.05
CA PHE A 283 -0.13 12.72 13.39
C PHE A 283 0.03 12.17 14.82
N GLN A 284 0.95 12.69 15.63
CA GLN A 284 1.33 12.09 16.91
C GLN A 284 0.16 11.86 17.85
N SER A 285 -0.78 12.81 17.89
CA SER A 285 -2.01 12.74 18.70
C SER A 285 -2.98 11.63 18.29
N ARG A 286 -2.81 11.05 17.10
CA ARG A 286 -3.70 10.01 16.53
C ARG A 286 -3.11 8.61 16.61
N PHE A 287 -1.83 8.46 16.97
CA PHE A 287 -1.14 7.17 16.91
C PHE A 287 -1.71 6.13 17.88
N GLU A 288 -2.16 6.52 19.08
CA GLU A 288 -2.69 5.56 20.05
C GLU A 288 -3.96 4.89 19.52
N ASP A 289 -4.94 5.69 19.07
CA ASP A 289 -6.20 5.19 18.53
C ASP A 289 -5.99 4.41 17.22
N ALA A 290 -5.15 4.94 16.33
CA ALA A 290 -4.84 4.30 15.06
C ALA A 290 -4.14 2.94 15.23
N THR A 291 -3.29 2.79 16.24
CA THR A 291 -2.60 1.52 16.52
C THR A 291 -3.60 0.44 16.97
N LYS A 292 -4.59 0.82 17.79
CA LYS A 292 -5.65 -0.09 18.25
C LYS A 292 -6.52 -0.54 17.07
N ILE A 293 -7.02 0.40 16.28
CA ILE A 293 -7.92 0.14 15.14
C ILE A 293 -7.18 -0.62 14.03
N GLY A 294 -5.98 -0.18 13.65
CA GLY A 294 -5.19 -0.82 12.60
C GLY A 294 -4.77 -2.26 12.94
N SER A 295 -4.56 -2.57 14.23
CA SER A 295 -4.27 -3.95 14.67
C SER A 295 -5.50 -4.85 14.55
N ALA A 296 -6.68 -4.36 14.97
CA ALA A 296 -7.95 -5.08 14.85
C ALA A 296 -8.31 -5.34 13.37
N MET A 297 -8.11 -4.35 12.50
CA MET A 297 -8.37 -4.48 11.06
C MET A 297 -7.50 -5.56 10.41
N ILE A 298 -6.18 -5.55 10.66
CA ILE A 298 -5.29 -6.59 10.10
C ILE A 298 -5.67 -7.97 10.62
N GLN A 299 -6.02 -8.09 11.91
CA GLN A 299 -6.42 -9.36 12.50
C GLN A 299 -7.67 -9.94 11.82
N ALA A 300 -8.73 -9.13 11.67
CA ALA A 300 -9.97 -9.57 11.02
C ALA A 300 -9.76 -10.02 9.56
N ILE A 301 -8.88 -9.33 8.83
CA ILE A 301 -8.56 -9.68 7.45
C ILE A 301 -7.73 -10.98 7.38
N MET A 302 -6.82 -11.19 8.35
CA MET A 302 -6.06 -12.43 8.44
C MET A 302 -6.93 -13.63 8.79
N ASP A 303 -7.89 -13.47 9.72
CA ASP A 303 -8.76 -14.55 10.16
C ASP A 303 -9.72 -14.96 9.04
N SER A 304 -10.32 -14.00 8.35
CA SER A 304 -11.21 -14.27 7.22
C SER A 304 -10.49 -14.90 6.00
N SER A 305 -9.19 -14.63 5.84
CA SER A 305 -8.37 -15.30 4.82
C SER A 305 -8.03 -16.77 5.16
N LYS A 306 -8.08 -17.15 6.45
CA LYS A 306 -7.83 -18.53 6.90
C LYS A 306 -9.07 -19.40 6.77
N GLU A 307 -10.22 -18.89 7.19
CA GLU A 307 -11.52 -19.60 7.06
C GLU A 307 -11.73 -20.10 5.62
N ARG A 308 -11.33 -19.31 4.62
CA ARG A 308 -11.41 -19.70 3.20
C ARG A 308 -10.48 -20.85 2.80
N LYS A 309 -9.27 -20.92 3.35
CA LYS A 309 -8.34 -22.03 3.07
C LYS A 309 -8.87 -23.35 3.63
N ASP A 310 -9.45 -23.28 4.83
CA ASP A 310 -10.03 -24.45 5.49
C ASP A 310 -11.29 -24.91 4.72
N ASP A 311 -12.12 -23.98 4.23
CA ASP A 311 -13.31 -24.31 3.42
C ASP A 311 -12.96 -24.88 2.02
N ASP A 312 -11.95 -24.34 1.34
CA ASP A 312 -11.48 -24.85 0.05
C ASP A 312 -10.85 -26.25 0.19
N GLU A 313 -10.10 -26.52 1.28
CA GLU A 313 -9.53 -27.84 1.58
C GLU A 313 -10.60 -28.89 1.98
N LEU A 314 -11.68 -28.47 2.64
CA LEU A 314 -12.84 -29.33 2.96
C LEU A 314 -13.76 -29.58 1.74
N GLY A 315 -13.76 -28.68 0.76
CA GLY A 315 -14.52 -28.83 -0.49
C GLY A 315 -13.92 -29.83 -1.46
N ASP A 316 -12.58 -29.95 -1.50
CA ASP A 316 -11.85 -30.87 -2.38
C ASP A 316 -11.79 -32.32 -1.86
N THR A 317 -12.36 -32.59 -0.67
CA THR A 317 -12.44 -33.93 -0.05
C THR A 317 -13.82 -34.60 -0.16
N LYS A 318 -14.74 -34.10 -1.00
CA LYS A 318 -16.06 -34.70 -1.23
C LYS A 318 -16.30 -35.13 -2.67
#